data_AF-A0A959L7X5-F1
#
_entry.id   AF-A0A959L7X5-F1
#
_cell.length_a   1.000
_cell.length_b   1.000
_cell.length_c   1.000
_cell.angle_alpha   90.00
_cell.angle_beta   90.00
_cell.angle_gamma   90.00
#
_symmetry.space_group_name_H-M   'P 1'
#
loop_
_entity.id
_entity.type
_entity.pdbx_description
1 polymer ?
#
loop_
_entity_poly.entity_id
_entity_poly.type
_entity_poly.pdbx_seq_one_letter_code
_entity_poly.pdbx_strand_id
1 'polypeptide(L)'
;MNRLQTLEVYIKETPNDPFLHFAIAKEYESLGDVEKAVTRYELLMERYPEYVGTYYHAGKMYEKLHQIDRALQCYERGLEQARIAKDRHSASELAEAKESLEDSL
;
A
#
# COMPACT_ATOMS: atom_id res chain seq x y z
N MET A 1 -17.09 -15.47 12.32
CA MET A 1 -16.40 -14.18 12.11
C MET A 1 -15.17 -14.47 11.26
N ASN A 2 -15.04 -13.85 10.09
CA ASN A 2 -13.85 -14.00 9.25
C ASN A 2 -12.77 -12.97 9.66
N ARG A 3 -11.55 -13.08 9.10
CA ARG A 3 -10.42 -12.20 9.46
C ARG A 3 -10.76 -10.72 9.26
N LEU A 4 -11.40 -10.36 8.14
CA LEU A 4 -11.84 -8.99 7.86
C LEU A 4 -12.77 -8.45 8.95
N GLN A 5 -13.83 -9.18 9.28
CA GLN A 5 -14.80 -8.78 10.31
C GLN A 5 -14.13 -8.55 11.66
N THR A 6 -13.18 -9.42 12.03
CA THR A 6 -12.42 -9.28 13.28
C THR A 6 -11.60 -7.99 13.30
N LEU A 7 -10.90 -7.69 12.20
CA LEU A 7 -10.12 -6.45 12.06
C LEU A 7 -11.01 -5.20 12.07
N GLU A 8 -12.19 -5.26 11.46
CA GLU A 8 -13.18 -4.17 11.47
C GLU A 8 -13.75 -3.87 12.85
N VAL A 9 -13.78 -4.85 13.77
CA VAL A 9 -14.11 -4.60 15.17
C VAL A 9 -12.94 -3.91 15.87
N TYR A 10 -11.72 -4.43 15.74
CA TYR A 10 -10.56 -3.84 16.42
C TYR A 10 -10.29 -2.40 16.00
N ILE A 11 -10.45 -2.08 14.71
CA ILE A 11 -10.18 -0.72 14.23
C ILE A 11 -11.20 0.31 14.75
N LYS A 12 -12.36 -0.11 15.26
CA LYS A 12 -13.29 0.82 15.93
C LYS A 12 -12.78 1.26 17.29
N GLU A 13 -12.08 0.37 17.99
CA GLU A 13 -11.45 0.65 19.28
C GLU A 13 -10.15 1.45 19.10
N THR A 14 -9.39 1.17 18.03
CA THR A 14 -8.12 1.84 17.71
C THR A 14 -8.08 2.39 16.28
N PRO A 15 -8.87 3.44 15.96
CA PRO A 15 -9.07 3.93 14.58
C PRO A 15 -7.84 4.56 13.92
N ASN A 16 -6.80 4.83 14.70
CA ASN A 16 -5.56 5.44 14.23
C ASN A 16 -4.38 4.45 14.22
N ASP A 17 -4.64 3.15 14.35
CA ASP A 17 -3.56 2.16 14.27
C ASP A 17 -3.19 1.88 12.79
N PRO A 18 -2.01 2.30 12.30
CA PRO A 18 -1.59 2.04 10.93
C PRO A 18 -1.49 0.54 10.63
N PHE A 19 -1.12 -0.28 11.61
CA PHE A 19 -1.02 -1.73 11.41
C PHE A 19 -2.40 -2.33 11.08
N LEU A 20 -3.46 -1.89 11.77
CA LEU A 20 -4.82 -2.36 11.48
C LEU A 20 -5.31 -1.91 10.11
N HIS A 21 -5.06 -0.65 9.72
CA HIS A 21 -5.41 -0.20 8.36
C HIS A 21 -4.68 -1.02 7.30
N PHE A 22 -3.40 -1.34 7.52
CA PHE A 22 -2.62 -2.17 6.59
C PHE A 22 -3.13 -3.61 6.55
N ALA A 23 -3.43 -4.21 7.70
CA ALA A 23 -3.96 -5.56 7.79
C ALA A 23 -5.32 -5.72 7.10
N ILE A 24 -6.18 -4.71 7.19
CA ILE A 24 -7.47 -4.64 6.49
C ILE A 24 -7.26 -4.45 4.98
N ALA A 25 -6.33 -3.59 4.57
CA ALA A 25 -5.98 -3.41 3.16
C ALA A 25 -5.50 -4.73 2.52
N LYS A 26 -4.59 -5.46 3.20
CA LYS A 26 -4.12 -6.79 2.77
C LYS A 26 -5.26 -7.81 2.68
N GLU A 27 -6.24 -7.74 3.58
CA GLU A 27 -7.40 -8.63 3.55
C GLU A 27 -8.28 -8.32 2.33
N TYR A 28 -8.61 -7.06 2.06
CA TYR A 28 -9.33 -6.67 0.85
C TYR A 28 -8.58 -7.08 -0.43
N GLU A 29 -7.26 -6.87 -0.46
CA GLU A 29 -6.41 -7.31 -1.57
C GLU A 29 -6.51 -8.83 -1.79
N SER A 30 -6.50 -9.63 -0.72
CA SER A 30 -6.59 -11.10 -0.80
C SER A 30 -7.98 -11.58 -1.26
N LEU A 31 -9.01 -10.80 -0.97
CA LEU A 31 -10.39 -11.07 -1.38
C LEU A 31 -10.69 -10.58 -2.81
N GLY A 32 -9.77 -9.85 -3.44
CA GLY A 32 -9.96 -9.25 -4.75
C GLY A 32 -10.75 -7.94 -4.74
N ASP A 33 -11.06 -7.39 -3.56
CA ASP A 33 -11.71 -6.09 -3.38
C ASP A 33 -10.67 -4.95 -3.57
N VAL A 34 -10.14 -4.81 -4.79
CA VAL A 34 -8.98 -3.95 -5.11
C VAL A 34 -9.22 -2.48 -4.73
N GLU A 35 -10.40 -1.94 -5.01
CA GLU A 35 -10.75 -0.54 -4.72
C GLU A 35 -10.78 -0.23 -3.22
N LYS A 36 -11.25 -1.18 -2.40
CA LYS A 36 -11.24 -1.02 -0.94
C LYS A 36 -9.83 -1.13 -0.39
N ALA A 37 -8.99 -2.01 -0.96
CA ALA A 37 -7.58 -2.09 -0.60
C ALA A 37 -6.87 -0.76 -0.88
N VAL A 38 -7.07 -0.18 -2.08
CA VAL A 38 -6.54 1.14 -2.45
C VAL A 38 -6.97 2.21 -1.46
N THR A 39 -8.26 2.28 -1.12
CA THR A 39 -8.77 3.29 -0.17
C THR A 39 -8.04 3.23 1.17
N ARG A 40 -7.74 2.03 1.67
CA ARG A 40 -7.01 1.84 2.93
C ARG A 40 -5.53 2.18 2.80
N TYR A 41 -4.90 1.82 1.70
CA TYR A 41 -3.51 2.20 1.44
C TYR A 41 -3.34 3.71 1.23
N GLU A 42 -4.27 4.38 0.56
CA GLU A 42 -4.26 5.84 0.40
C GLU A 42 -4.30 6.55 1.75
N LEU A 43 -5.19 6.10 2.65
CA LEU A 43 -5.24 6.61 4.01
C LEU A 43 -3.91 6.44 4.75
N LEU A 44 -3.24 5.30 4.58
CA LEU A 44 -1.92 5.06 5.16
C LEU A 44 -0.86 5.99 4.59
N MET A 45 -0.80 6.16 3.27
CA MET A 45 0.15 7.07 2.62
C MET A 45 -0.07 8.55 2.99
N GLU A 46 -1.31 8.93 3.30
CA GLU A 46 -1.65 10.28 3.74
C GLU A 46 -1.29 10.51 5.21
N ARG A 47 -1.63 9.57 6.10
CA ARG A 47 -1.54 9.76 7.56
C ARG A 47 -0.25 9.24 8.18
N TYR A 48 0.36 8.24 7.56
CA TYR A 48 1.56 7.55 8.03
C TYR A 48 2.53 7.35 6.85
N PRO A 49 3.00 8.45 6.23
CA PRO A 49 3.84 8.38 5.05
C PRO A 49 5.14 7.58 5.27
N GLU A 50 5.58 7.43 6.52
CA GLU A 50 6.72 6.62 6.93
C GLU A 50 6.46 5.10 6.89
N TYR A 51 5.21 4.66 6.71
CA TYR A 51 4.86 3.24 6.60
C TYR A 51 5.18 2.72 5.19
N VAL A 52 6.48 2.62 4.88
CA VAL A 52 7.03 2.43 3.53
C VAL A 52 6.45 1.22 2.78
N GLY A 53 6.22 0.10 3.47
CA GLY A 53 5.64 -1.10 2.85
C GLY A 53 4.27 -0.88 2.18
N THR A 54 3.55 0.17 2.58
CA THR A 54 2.27 0.58 1.96
C THR A 54 2.42 0.88 0.48
N TYR A 55 3.47 1.61 0.08
CA TYR A 55 3.61 2.12 -1.29
C TYR A 55 3.75 0.98 -2.31
N TYR A 56 4.42 -0.12 -1.94
CA TYR A 56 4.57 -1.27 -2.81
C TYR A 56 3.20 -1.89 -3.11
N HIS A 57 2.43 -2.18 -2.05
CA HIS A 57 1.11 -2.79 -2.20
C HIS A 57 0.11 -1.86 -2.88
N ALA A 58 0.11 -0.57 -2.54
CA ALA A 58 -0.72 0.44 -3.19
C ALA A 58 -0.44 0.50 -4.69
N GLY A 59 0.84 0.55 -5.10
CA GLY A 59 1.23 0.54 -6.50
C GLY A 59 0.74 -0.71 -7.23
N LYS A 60 0.89 -1.90 -6.63
CA LYS A 60 0.36 -3.15 -7.24
C LYS A 60 -1.16 -3.12 -7.37
N MET A 61 -1.88 -2.47 -6.46
CA MET A 61 -3.33 -2.31 -6.59
C MET A 61 -3.69 -1.33 -7.71
N TYR A 62 -2.96 -0.22 -7.85
CA TYR A 62 -3.14 0.69 -8.98
C TYR A 62 -2.85 0.00 -10.33
N GLU A 63 -1.83 -0.85 -10.41
CA GLU A 63 -1.58 -1.69 -11.59
C GLU A 63 -2.78 -2.60 -11.91
N LYS A 64 -3.33 -3.29 -10.91
CA LYS A 64 -4.53 -4.15 -11.07
C LYS A 64 -5.75 -3.37 -11.57
N LEU A 65 -5.84 -2.08 -11.26
CA LEU A 65 -6.89 -1.18 -11.74
C LEU A 65 -6.54 -0.53 -13.09
N HIS A 66 -5.43 -0.90 -13.73
CA HIS A 66 -4.89 -0.28 -14.94
C HIS A 66 -4.62 1.24 -14.80
N GLN A 67 -4.39 1.71 -13.57
CA GLN A 67 -4.07 3.11 -13.26
C GLN A 67 -2.55 3.30 -13.22
N ILE A 68 -1.91 3.09 -14.38
CA ILE A 68 -0.45 3.00 -14.49
C ILE A 68 0.25 4.26 -13.96
N ASP A 69 -0.19 5.45 -14.36
CA ASP A 69 0.40 6.72 -13.91
C ASP A 69 0.39 6.85 -12.39
N ARG A 70 -0.68 6.37 -11.74
CA ARG A 70 -0.82 6.40 -10.28
C ARG A 70 0.09 5.37 -9.63
N ALA A 71 0.28 4.21 -10.24
CA ALA A 71 1.22 3.20 -9.75
C ALA A 71 2.66 3.72 -9.77
N LEU A 72 3.10 4.31 -10.88
CA LEU A 72 4.45 4.90 -11.00
C LEU A 72 4.68 6.02 -9.98
N GLN A 73 3.74 6.97 -9.87
CA GLN A 73 3.83 8.04 -8.86
C GLN A 73 3.83 7.49 -7.44
N CYS A 74 3.08 6.42 -7.17
CA CYS A 74 3.06 5.75 -5.88
C CYS A 74 4.43 5.14 -5.54
N TYR A 75 5.06 4.44 -6.48
CA TYR A 75 6.40 3.89 -6.28
C TYR A 75 7.45 4.97 -6.08
N GLU A 76 7.42 6.05 -6.85
CA GLU A 76 8.33 7.18 -6.68
C GLU A 76 8.21 7.83 -5.29
N ARG A 77 6.98 8.06 -4.82
CA ARG A 77 6.75 8.58 -3.46
C ARG A 77 7.27 7.60 -2.41
N GLY A 78 7.05 6.31 -2.59
CA GLY A 78 7.56 5.26 -1.70
C GLY A 78 9.08 5.25 -1.63
N LEU A 79 9.76 5.38 -2.77
CA LEU A 79 11.22 5.44 -2.85
C LEU A 79 11.78 6.62 -2.06
N GLU A 80 11.12 7.79 -2.13
CA GLU A 80 11.53 8.94 -1.35
C GLU A 80 11.36 8.69 0.16
N GLN A 81 10.24 8.09 0.59
CA GLN A 81 10.03 7.75 2.00
C GLN A 81 11.01 6.68 2.49
N ALA A 82 11.29 5.66 1.68
CA ALA A 82 12.29 4.64 1.97
C ALA A 82 13.68 5.25 2.17
N ARG A 83 14.06 6.21 1.30
CA ARG A 83 15.32 6.95 1.40
C ARG A 83 15.40 7.76 2.69
N ILE A 84 14.35 8.48 3.06
CA ILE A 84 14.26 9.25 4.31
C ILE A 84 14.41 8.31 5.52
N ALA A 85 13.71 7.18 5.51
CA ALA A 85 13.75 6.17 6.56
C ALA A 85 15.06 5.35 6.58
N LYS A 86 15.92 5.50 5.56
CA LYS A 86 17.10 4.65 5.31
C LYS A 86 16.77 3.16 5.16
N ASP A 87 15.55 2.86 4.73
CA ASP A 87 15.08 1.50 4.45
C ASP A 87 15.54 1.08 3.05
N ARG A 88 16.72 0.47 2.99
CA ARG A 88 17.30 0.00 1.72
C ARG A 88 16.54 -1.17 1.12
N HIS A 89 15.89 -1.98 1.94
CA HIS A 89 15.19 -3.17 1.47
C HIS A 89 13.94 -2.75 0.71
N SER A 90 13.08 -1.95 1.33
CA SER A 90 11.89 -1.43 0.65
C SER A 90 12.25 -0.53 -0.54
N ALA A 91 13.35 0.22 -0.46
CA ALA A 91 13.81 1.00 -1.62
C ALA A 91 14.12 0.10 -2.83
N SER A 92 14.75 -1.08 -2.63
CA SER A 92 15.01 -2.04 -3.72
C SER A 92 13.71 -2.56 -4.31
N GLU A 93 12.79 -3.04 -3.45
CA GLU A 93 11.52 -3.62 -3.90
C GLU A 93 10.67 -2.61 -4.69
N LEU A 94 10.66 -1.36 -4.26
CA LEU A 94 9.94 -0.28 -4.94
C LEU A 94 10.60 0.12 -6.27
N ALA A 95 11.93 0.13 -6.34
CA ALA A 95 12.66 0.42 -7.56
C ALA A 95 12.43 -0.67 -8.61
N GLU A 96 12.54 -1.94 -8.20
CA GLU A 96 12.28 -3.11 -9.05
C GLU A 96 10.84 -3.13 -9.56
N ALA A 97 9.86 -2.84 -8.68
CA ALA A 97 8.46 -2.75 -9.09
C ALA A 97 8.21 -1.63 -10.10
N LYS A 98 8.83 -0.46 -9.89
CA LYS A 98 8.73 0.68 -10.80
C LYS A 98 9.34 0.36 -12.16
N GLU A 99 10.58 -0.13 -12.18
CA GLU A 99 11.31 -0.49 -13.41
C GLU A 99 10.54 -1.56 -14.20
N SER A 100 10.10 -2.62 -13.52
CA SER A 100 9.29 -3.67 -14.15
C SER A 100 7.99 -3.14 -14.76
N LEU A 101 7.37 -2.12 -14.14
CA LEU A 101 6.17 -1.51 -14.70
C LEU A 101 6.51 -0.65 -15.93
N GLU A 102 7.56 0.16 -15.85
CA GLU A 102 8.04 0.99 -16.98
C GLU A 102 8.41 0.15 -18.20
N ASP A 103 9.09 -0.98 -18.00
CA ASP A 103 9.47 -1.92 -19.06
C ASP A 103 8.27 -2.61 -19.74
N SER A 104 7.10 -2.59 -19.09
CA SER A 104 5.88 -3.24 -19.58
C SER A 104 4.97 -2.33 -20.42
N LEU A 105 5.34 -1.06 -20.59
CA LEU A 105 4.59 -0.03 -21.34
C LEU A 105 4.96 -0.01 -22.83
#